data_AF-A0A930SN26-F1
#
_entry.id   AF-A0A930SN26-F1
#
_cell.length_a   1.000
_cell.length_b   1.000
_cell.length_c   1.000
_cell.angle_alpha   90.00
_cell.angle_beta   90.00
_cell.angle_gamma   90.00
#
_symmetry.space_group_name_H-M   'P 1'
#
loop_
_entity.id
_entity.type
_entity.pdbx_description
1 polymer ?
#
loop_
_entity_poly.entity_id
_entity_poly.type
_entity_poly.pdbx_seq_one_letter_code
_entity_poly.pdbx_strand_id
1 'polypeptide(L)'
;MTSPSRSGHPIQPLANPTAGEPLPPAMQRKVKALVQQIHSVLQRKQLAPEVEAEIGNLVQELDLTTQPQLVMGLLQAALEAEALDEPTRMRLLDLLSTTNTAQKLHSTVDRIHQAMRSQALPGPIQAELSRLLTLLPAIKRSPEALAEFDLAASALLHPVADRGSRNLQLARRLRSELAIKLRQNSNPLGALIFRASGSPHHRLISGLTWFLMLFAGLPATLSVLFFFSGVRQQYEEIGEMRSTISNYESRLEQAQTRTGFLTERVGSASQALASLQLQPLIGGSESGAEEATPSIAQQTALLNTLKADLLAQQAAVRELQALLRELENQEAARLEADLAAPTPNTPSIAASTPTLTRLSETNQAALELADEIDALNRGLEGELLRQRDHLSRARQIIGDALVPESSDSTPSTSGGTGTPQAAAMQPPTVTSAPAIAQRELRDPDSFQHRSLGETLSPASTNSDTWWRDQVIRLIESFLLGMKNVDVPLILAVVSAGAVGSFVSVIVRANDFIEHQEQNHLDLFLVGFFRPVVGMAFAIFLMAVLESGVISGIISVDAVERDRKIYFYIAVPFVAGFSERLIKDIMGKTENLVSGNIYSNTD
;
A
#
# COMPACT_ATOMS: atom_id res chain seq x y z
N MET A 1 -6.02 94.78 -45.94
CA MET A 1 -5.75 95.07 -44.51
C MET A 1 -7.05 94.90 -43.75
N THR A 2 -7.32 93.68 -43.27
CA THR A 2 -8.47 93.35 -42.43
C THR A 2 -8.08 92.16 -41.56
N SER A 3 -7.86 92.42 -40.27
CA SER A 3 -7.62 91.40 -39.24
C SER A 3 -8.96 91.00 -38.63
N PRO A 4 -9.25 89.71 -38.37
CA PRO A 4 -10.35 89.33 -37.50
C PRO A 4 -9.86 89.10 -36.06
N SER A 5 -10.69 89.63 -35.17
CA SER A 5 -10.63 89.63 -33.72
C SER A 5 -10.60 88.22 -33.13
N ARG A 6 -9.69 87.99 -32.17
CA ARG A 6 -9.56 86.73 -31.42
C ARG A 6 -10.31 86.87 -30.10
N SER A 7 -11.48 86.24 -30.00
CA SER A 7 -12.28 86.14 -28.78
C SER A 7 -11.59 85.21 -27.77
N GLY A 8 -11.25 85.74 -26.60
CA GLY A 8 -10.77 84.96 -25.46
C GLY A 8 -11.94 84.25 -24.78
N HIS A 9 -11.93 82.92 -24.80
CA HIS A 9 -12.73 82.11 -23.88
C HIS A 9 -12.00 81.96 -22.54
N PRO A 10 -12.67 82.15 -21.39
CA PRO A 10 -12.08 81.90 -20.09
C PRO A 10 -11.83 80.39 -19.92
N ILE A 11 -10.60 80.03 -19.56
CA ILE A 11 -10.20 78.68 -19.17
C ILE A 11 -10.92 78.34 -17.87
N GLN A 12 -11.86 77.40 -17.92
CA GLN A 12 -12.40 76.76 -16.72
C GLN A 12 -11.30 75.91 -16.06
N PRO A 13 -11.12 75.99 -14.73
CA PRO A 13 -10.20 75.11 -14.03
C PRO A 13 -10.69 73.65 -14.15
N LEU A 14 -9.77 72.75 -14.51
CA LEU A 14 -10.00 71.30 -14.49
C LEU A 14 -10.56 70.89 -13.12
N ALA A 15 -11.70 70.21 -13.12
CA ALA A 15 -12.23 69.56 -11.93
C ALA A 15 -11.23 68.51 -11.41
N ASN A 16 -10.95 68.55 -10.11
CA ASN A 16 -10.17 67.53 -9.40
C ASN A 16 -10.78 66.13 -9.66
N PRO A 17 -9.96 65.10 -9.90
CA PRO A 17 -10.45 63.74 -10.06
C PRO A 17 -11.20 63.30 -8.80
N THR A 18 -12.42 62.81 -9.00
CA THR A 18 -13.30 62.24 -7.98
C THR A 18 -12.60 61.21 -7.11
N ALA A 19 -12.84 61.28 -5.79
CA ALA A 19 -12.31 60.39 -4.76
C ALA A 19 -12.37 58.91 -5.18
N GLY A 20 -11.20 58.25 -5.12
CA GLY A 20 -11.03 56.87 -5.56
C GLY A 20 -11.83 55.86 -4.73
N GLU A 21 -12.27 54.80 -5.39
CA GLU A 21 -12.89 53.64 -4.72
C GLU A 21 -11.94 53.08 -3.64
N PRO A 22 -12.44 52.79 -2.41
CA PRO A 22 -11.61 52.27 -1.34
C PRO A 22 -11.01 50.90 -1.73
N LEU A 23 -9.74 50.68 -1.39
CA LEU A 23 -9.04 49.43 -1.68
C LEU A 23 -9.84 48.20 -1.17
N PRO A 24 -9.80 47.05 -1.86
CA PRO A 24 -10.44 45.82 -1.38
C PRO A 24 -9.96 45.44 0.04
N PRO A 25 -10.82 44.95 0.94
CA PRO A 25 -10.48 44.69 2.34
C PRO A 25 -9.28 43.75 2.53
N ALA A 26 -9.13 42.76 1.65
CA ALA A 26 -8.00 41.84 1.67
C ALA A 26 -6.67 42.55 1.39
N MET A 27 -6.68 43.57 0.53
CA MET A 27 -5.50 44.37 0.19
C MET A 27 -5.18 45.36 1.31
N GLN A 28 -6.19 45.99 1.90
CA GLN A 28 -6.02 46.84 3.09
C GLN A 28 -5.30 46.10 4.23
N ARG A 29 -5.68 44.83 4.48
CA ARG A 29 -5.00 43.98 5.49
C ARG A 29 -3.53 43.73 5.15
N LYS A 30 -3.22 43.43 3.88
CA LYS A 30 -1.83 43.19 3.44
C LYS A 30 -0.99 44.46 3.54
N VAL A 31 -1.51 45.60 3.11
CA VAL A 31 -0.83 46.90 3.21
C VAL A 31 -0.58 47.26 4.67
N LYS A 32 -1.57 47.08 5.55
CA LYS A 32 -1.41 47.33 7.00
C LYS A 32 -0.33 46.45 7.63
N ALA A 33 -0.32 45.15 7.31
CA ALA A 33 0.71 44.22 7.79
C ALA A 33 2.11 44.63 7.31
N LEU A 34 2.21 45.12 6.07
CA LEU A 34 3.49 45.51 5.49
C LEU A 34 3.99 46.86 6.04
N VAL A 35 3.09 47.83 6.29
CA VAL A 35 3.42 49.07 6.99
C VAL A 35 3.92 48.78 8.41
N GLN A 36 3.31 47.83 9.11
CA GLN A 36 3.79 47.36 10.42
C GLN A 36 5.18 46.68 10.32
N GLN A 37 5.42 45.92 9.26
CA GLN A 37 6.72 45.30 9.02
C GLN A 37 7.80 46.35 8.74
N ILE A 38 7.53 47.33 7.88
CA ILE A 38 8.43 48.47 7.60
C ILE A 38 8.73 49.22 8.90
N HIS A 39 7.70 49.51 9.71
CA HIS A 39 7.87 50.16 11.00
C HIS A 39 8.81 49.36 11.91
N SER A 40 8.65 48.04 11.99
CA SER A 40 9.54 47.18 12.81
C SER A 40 10.99 47.15 12.30
N VAL A 41 11.22 47.29 11.00
CA VAL A 41 12.57 47.35 10.41
C VAL A 41 13.21 48.72 10.67
N LEU A 42 12.43 49.79 10.57
CA LEU A 42 12.89 51.15 10.89
C LEU A 42 13.27 51.28 12.38
N GLN A 43 12.49 50.70 13.29
CA GLN A 43 12.82 50.65 14.72
C GLN A 43 14.16 49.95 15.01
N ARG A 44 14.50 48.90 14.24
CA ARG A 44 15.78 48.19 14.42
C ARG A 44 16.99 49.03 14.01
N LYS A 45 16.82 50.09 13.21
CA LYS A 45 17.93 50.93 12.74
C LYS A 45 18.30 52.10 13.67
N GLN A 46 17.78 52.13 14.91
CA GLN A 46 18.09 53.17 15.90
C GLN A 46 17.92 54.60 15.34
N LEU A 47 16.74 54.88 14.77
CA LEU A 47 16.39 56.24 14.40
C LEU A 47 16.38 57.14 15.65
N ALA A 48 16.67 58.43 15.47
CA ALA A 48 16.52 59.40 16.55
C ALA A 48 15.05 59.36 17.04
N PRO A 49 14.80 59.44 18.36
CA PRO A 49 13.46 59.24 18.94
C PRO A 49 12.42 60.25 18.41
N GLU A 50 12.87 61.42 17.97
CA GLU A 50 12.04 62.44 17.33
C GLU A 50 11.53 61.98 15.95
N VAL A 51 12.41 61.36 15.15
CA VAL A 51 12.08 60.83 13.81
C VAL A 51 11.18 59.59 13.93
N GLU A 52 11.40 58.74 14.95
CA GLU A 52 10.54 57.60 15.21
C GLU A 52 9.11 58.03 15.58
N ALA A 53 8.97 59.06 16.42
CA ALA A 53 7.68 59.62 16.80
C ALA A 53 6.94 60.24 15.60
N GLU A 54 7.67 60.96 14.74
CA GLU A 54 7.10 61.58 13.54
C GLU A 54 6.66 60.53 12.51
N ILE A 55 7.47 59.49 12.27
CA ILE A 55 7.11 58.37 11.40
C ILE A 55 5.92 57.59 11.98
N GLY A 56 5.88 57.39 13.30
CA GLY A 56 4.77 56.73 13.99
C GLY A 56 3.44 57.47 13.81
N ASN A 57 3.45 58.80 13.95
CA ASN A 57 2.28 59.64 13.75
C ASN A 57 1.85 59.67 12.28
N LEU A 58 2.79 59.81 11.34
CA LEU A 58 2.52 59.71 9.90
C LEU A 58 1.87 58.38 9.53
N VAL A 59 2.36 57.26 10.07
CA VAL A 59 1.79 55.93 9.82
C VAL A 59 0.38 55.77 10.40
N GLN A 60 0.08 56.41 11.54
CA GLN A 60 -1.27 56.38 12.14
C GLN A 60 -2.26 57.28 11.41
N GLU A 61 -1.81 58.42 10.90
CA GLU A 61 -2.62 59.37 10.13
C GLU A 61 -2.81 58.95 8.66
N LEU A 62 -1.98 58.04 8.15
CA LEU A 62 -2.12 57.49 6.81
C LEU A 62 -3.37 56.61 6.72
N ASP A 63 -4.49 57.27 6.42
CA ASP A 63 -5.71 56.61 6.01
C ASP A 63 -5.51 55.97 4.63
N LEU A 64 -5.20 54.67 4.67
CA LEU A 64 -4.96 53.82 3.51
C LEU A 64 -6.12 53.83 2.51
N THR A 65 -7.31 54.29 2.89
CA THR A 65 -8.48 54.35 2.03
C THR A 65 -8.60 55.64 1.24
N THR A 66 -8.12 56.77 1.79
CA THR A 66 -8.27 58.09 1.17
C THR A 66 -7.03 58.55 0.42
N GLN A 67 -5.85 57.98 0.69
CA GLN A 67 -4.57 58.45 0.13
C GLN A 67 -3.71 57.33 -0.50
N PRO A 68 -4.23 56.53 -1.45
CA PRO A 68 -3.50 55.40 -2.04
C PRO A 68 -2.21 55.82 -2.78
N GLN A 69 -2.14 57.04 -3.31
CA GLN A 69 -0.96 57.56 -4.00
C GLN A 69 0.22 57.80 -3.04
N LEU A 70 -0.04 58.28 -1.82
CA LEU A 70 1.00 58.50 -0.83
C LEU A 70 1.56 57.17 -0.30
N VAL A 71 0.69 56.17 -0.13
CA VAL A 71 1.10 54.80 0.21
C VAL A 71 2.02 54.22 -0.86
N MET A 72 1.67 54.39 -2.14
CA MET A 72 2.50 53.92 -3.26
C MET A 72 3.84 54.68 -3.34
N GLY A 73 3.85 55.99 -3.11
CA GLY A 73 5.06 56.80 -3.05
C GLY A 73 6.00 56.37 -1.92
N LEU A 74 5.45 56.05 -0.75
CA LEU A 74 6.22 55.54 0.40
C LEU A 74 6.76 54.13 0.13
N LEU A 75 5.98 53.25 -0.48
CA LEU A 75 6.44 51.90 -0.84
C LEU A 75 7.55 51.94 -1.89
N GLN A 76 7.45 52.86 -2.86
CA GLN A 76 8.49 53.05 -3.87
C GLN A 76 9.76 53.65 -3.27
N ALA A 77 9.64 54.67 -2.41
CA ALA A 77 10.77 55.25 -1.69
C ALA A 77 11.44 54.22 -0.75
N ALA A 78 10.65 53.35 -0.10
CA ALA A 78 11.18 52.26 0.71
C ALA A 78 11.96 51.24 -0.14
N LEU A 79 11.53 50.97 -1.37
CA LEU A 79 12.21 50.09 -2.33
C LEU A 79 13.51 50.66 -2.89
N GLU A 80 13.59 51.98 -3.02
CA GLU A 80 14.80 52.72 -3.41
C GLU A 80 15.80 52.80 -2.26
N ALA A 81 15.31 52.85 -1.02
CA ALA A 81 16.15 52.69 0.15
C ALA A 81 16.65 51.24 0.23
N GLU A 82 17.97 51.05 0.16
CA GLU A 82 18.68 49.75 0.20
C GLU A 82 18.56 49.00 1.56
N ALA A 83 17.52 49.32 2.34
CA ALA A 83 17.33 48.90 3.73
C ALA A 83 16.36 47.71 3.89
N LEU A 84 15.68 47.27 2.84
CA LEU A 84 14.78 46.11 2.86
C LEU A 84 15.56 44.82 2.57
N ASP A 85 15.22 43.76 3.30
CA ASP A 85 15.69 42.42 3.00
C ASP A 85 15.10 41.92 1.67
N GLU A 86 15.89 41.19 0.89
CA GLU A 86 15.55 40.70 -0.44
C GLU A 86 14.17 40.00 -0.54
N PRO A 87 13.73 39.13 0.40
CA PRO A 87 12.42 38.51 0.30
C PRO A 87 11.27 39.52 0.51
N THR A 88 11.43 40.54 1.36
CA THR A 88 10.43 41.60 1.52
C THR A 88 10.40 42.52 0.31
N ARG A 89 11.57 42.83 -0.26
CA ARG A 89 11.72 43.57 -1.52
C ARG A 89 10.97 42.89 -2.68
N MET A 90 11.13 41.58 -2.84
CA MET A 90 10.43 40.81 -3.88
C MET A 90 8.91 40.78 -3.67
N ARG A 91 8.43 40.63 -2.43
CA ARG A 91 6.98 40.72 -2.12
C ARG A 91 6.41 42.11 -2.39
N LEU A 92 7.19 43.15 -2.10
CA LEU A 92 6.84 44.53 -2.38
C LEU A 92 6.73 44.79 -3.88
N LEU A 93 7.71 44.34 -4.67
CA LEU A 93 7.67 44.44 -6.12
C LEU A 93 6.46 43.71 -6.73
N ASP A 94 6.11 42.52 -6.21
CA ASP A 94 4.91 41.79 -6.62
C ASP A 94 3.62 42.58 -6.30
N LEU A 95 3.51 43.14 -5.08
CA LEU A 95 2.37 43.97 -4.69
C LEU A 95 2.25 45.26 -5.51
N LEU A 96 3.37 45.94 -5.79
CA LEU A 96 3.37 47.15 -6.61
C LEU A 96 3.04 46.85 -8.07
N SER A 97 3.53 45.72 -8.60
CA SER A 97 3.22 45.31 -9.96
C SER A 97 1.72 45.00 -10.11
N THR A 98 1.12 44.33 -9.12
CA THR A 98 -0.30 43.98 -9.13
C THR A 98 -1.22 45.19 -8.95
N THR A 99 -0.89 46.15 -8.07
CA THR A 99 -1.66 47.41 -7.94
C THR A 99 -1.59 48.25 -9.20
N ASN A 100 -0.39 48.43 -9.76
CA ASN A 100 -0.19 49.22 -10.98
C ASN A 100 -0.95 48.58 -12.16
N THR A 101 -0.93 47.25 -12.27
CA THR A 101 -1.71 46.52 -13.28
C THR A 101 -3.20 46.75 -13.13
N ALA A 102 -3.74 46.66 -11.90
CA ALA A 102 -5.15 46.90 -11.64
C ALA A 102 -5.56 48.35 -11.96
N GLN A 103 -4.74 49.33 -11.58
CA GLN A 103 -4.99 50.74 -11.84
C GLN A 103 -4.94 51.05 -13.35
N LYS A 104 -3.94 50.53 -14.07
CA LYS A 104 -3.84 50.67 -15.53
C LYS A 104 -5.02 50.02 -16.24
N LEU A 105 -5.44 48.82 -15.81
CA LEU A 105 -6.62 48.16 -16.36
C LEU A 105 -7.89 49.00 -16.15
N HIS A 106 -8.10 49.52 -14.94
CA HIS A 106 -9.23 50.38 -14.63
C HIS A 106 -9.23 51.65 -15.49
N SER A 107 -8.10 52.35 -15.56
CA SER A 107 -7.96 53.54 -16.42
C SER A 107 -8.19 53.27 -17.91
N THR A 108 -7.87 52.06 -18.38
CA THR A 108 -8.12 51.65 -19.77
C THR A 108 -9.60 51.39 -20.00
N VAL A 109 -10.27 50.73 -19.06
CA VAL A 109 -11.72 50.51 -19.10
C VAL A 109 -12.49 51.84 -19.02
N ASP A 110 -12.04 52.78 -18.19
CA ASP A 110 -12.64 54.11 -18.09
C ASP A 110 -12.47 54.90 -19.39
N ARG A 111 -11.29 54.86 -20.00
CA ARG A 111 -11.05 55.46 -21.33
C ARG A 111 -11.98 54.88 -22.39
N ILE A 112 -12.19 53.55 -22.37
CA ILE A 112 -13.14 52.88 -23.27
C ILE A 112 -14.56 53.38 -23.03
N HIS A 113 -15.01 53.43 -21.77
CA HIS A 113 -16.35 53.91 -21.42
C HIS A 113 -16.56 55.38 -21.79
N GLN A 114 -15.57 56.23 -21.53
CA GLN A 114 -15.61 57.66 -21.87
C GLN A 114 -15.72 57.84 -23.38
N ALA A 115 -14.90 57.14 -24.17
CA ALA A 115 -14.94 57.21 -25.63
C ALA A 115 -16.26 56.72 -26.20
N MET A 116 -16.84 55.63 -25.65
CA MET A 116 -18.16 55.14 -26.04
C MET A 116 -19.30 56.13 -25.73
N ARG A 117 -19.14 56.98 -24.69
CA ARG A 117 -20.13 58.02 -24.35
C ARG A 117 -19.95 59.28 -25.19
N SER A 118 -18.71 59.69 -25.47
CA SER A 118 -18.43 60.95 -26.16
C SER A 118 -18.57 60.86 -27.68
N GLN A 119 -18.42 59.67 -28.27
CA GLN A 119 -18.40 59.51 -29.72
C GLN A 119 -19.20 58.28 -30.17
N ALA A 120 -20.03 58.43 -31.20
CA ALA A 120 -20.69 57.32 -31.87
C ALA A 120 -19.65 56.51 -32.67
N LEU A 121 -19.17 55.41 -32.10
CA LEU A 121 -18.19 54.52 -32.75
C LEU A 121 -18.85 53.74 -33.91
N PRO A 122 -18.17 53.51 -35.04
CA PRO A 122 -18.66 52.64 -36.12
C PRO A 122 -18.95 51.21 -35.62
N GLY A 123 -20.00 50.58 -36.17
CA GLY A 123 -20.43 49.21 -35.79
C GLY A 123 -19.30 48.16 -35.79
N PRO A 124 -18.41 48.09 -36.79
CA PRO A 124 -17.28 47.15 -36.79
C PRO A 124 -16.29 47.34 -35.63
N ILE A 125 -16.10 48.60 -35.18
CA ILE A 125 -15.22 48.93 -34.06
C ILE A 125 -15.88 48.51 -32.74
N GLN A 126 -17.18 48.78 -32.59
CA GLN A 126 -17.95 48.34 -31.41
C GLN A 126 -17.92 46.82 -31.26
N ALA A 127 -18.08 46.08 -32.35
CA ALA A 127 -18.05 44.62 -32.36
C ALA A 127 -16.67 44.04 -32.00
N GLU A 128 -15.58 44.69 -32.42
CA GLU A 128 -14.24 44.22 -32.04
C GLU A 128 -13.89 44.60 -30.60
N LEU A 129 -14.31 45.79 -30.15
CA LEU A 129 -14.15 46.23 -28.76
C LEU A 129 -14.89 45.31 -27.78
N SER A 130 -16.11 44.87 -28.11
CA SER A 130 -16.83 43.91 -27.27
C SER A 130 -16.11 42.57 -27.16
N ARG A 131 -15.57 42.06 -28.28
CA ARG A 131 -14.73 40.84 -28.31
C ARG A 131 -13.42 41.00 -27.56
N LEU A 132 -12.86 42.19 -27.52
CA LEU A 132 -11.65 42.48 -26.74
C LEU A 132 -11.99 42.48 -25.24
N LEU A 133 -13.10 43.11 -24.84
CA LEU A 133 -13.57 43.16 -23.44
C LEU A 133 -13.92 41.78 -22.87
N THR A 134 -14.31 40.80 -23.69
CA THR A 134 -14.53 39.42 -23.18
C THR A 134 -13.24 38.76 -22.67
N LEU A 135 -12.06 39.27 -23.03
CA LEU A 135 -10.76 38.78 -22.54
C LEU A 135 -10.37 39.37 -21.17
N LEU A 136 -11.09 40.39 -20.68
CA LEU A 136 -10.76 41.13 -19.47
C LEU A 136 -10.61 40.27 -18.20
N PRO A 137 -11.46 39.25 -17.95
CA PRO A 137 -11.28 38.36 -16.80
C PRO A 137 -9.97 37.56 -16.85
N ALA A 138 -9.51 37.21 -18.05
CA ALA A 138 -8.26 36.46 -18.25
C ALA A 138 -7.04 37.38 -18.13
N ILE A 139 -7.11 38.62 -18.62
CA ILE A 139 -6.04 39.62 -18.52
C ILE A 139 -5.73 39.97 -17.06
N LYS A 140 -6.74 40.00 -16.20
CA LYS A 140 -6.54 40.19 -14.75
C LYS A 140 -5.59 39.16 -14.13
N ARG A 141 -5.44 37.97 -14.75
CA ARG A 141 -4.54 36.91 -14.32
C ARG A 141 -3.16 36.97 -14.99
N SER A 142 -2.94 37.84 -15.97
CA SER A 142 -1.70 37.92 -16.75
C SER A 142 -1.32 39.38 -16.99
N PRO A 143 -0.58 40.02 -16.07
CA PRO A 143 -0.22 41.45 -16.16
C PRO A 143 0.56 41.80 -17.44
N GLU A 144 1.33 40.87 -17.97
CA GLU A 144 2.07 41.02 -19.23
C GLU A 144 1.16 41.25 -20.44
N ALA A 145 -0.05 40.68 -20.44
CA ALA A 145 -1.02 40.85 -21.51
C ALA A 145 -1.68 42.23 -21.48
N LEU A 146 -1.53 42.99 -20.38
CA LEU A 146 -2.20 44.28 -20.23
C LEU A 146 -1.71 45.31 -21.26
N ALA A 147 -0.42 45.31 -21.59
CA ALA A 147 0.14 46.26 -22.56
C ALA A 147 -0.42 46.04 -23.97
N GLU A 148 -0.55 44.78 -24.40
CA GLU A 148 -1.15 44.41 -25.70
C GLU A 148 -2.64 44.71 -25.74
N PHE A 149 -3.34 44.47 -24.63
CA PHE A 149 -4.74 44.85 -24.49
C PHE A 149 -4.95 46.36 -24.57
N ASP A 150 -4.15 47.15 -23.85
CA ASP A 150 -4.23 48.62 -23.89
C ASP A 150 -3.88 49.16 -25.28
N LEU A 151 -2.89 48.57 -25.95
CA LEU A 151 -2.55 48.92 -27.33
C LEU A 151 -3.71 48.62 -28.30
N ALA A 152 -4.33 47.44 -28.18
CA ALA A 152 -5.48 47.06 -29.00
C ALA A 152 -6.69 47.97 -28.74
N ALA A 153 -6.97 48.29 -27.48
CA ALA A 153 -8.03 49.22 -27.10
C ALA A 153 -7.75 50.62 -27.65
N SER A 154 -6.54 51.14 -27.44
CA SER A 154 -6.13 52.46 -27.91
C SER A 154 -6.20 52.59 -29.43
N ALA A 155 -5.83 51.53 -30.17
CA ALA A 155 -5.97 51.49 -31.62
C ALA A 155 -7.43 51.60 -32.08
N LEU A 156 -8.37 50.96 -31.37
CA LEU A 156 -9.81 51.04 -31.66
C LEU A 156 -10.42 52.40 -31.30
N LEU A 157 -9.95 53.04 -30.22
CA LEU A 157 -10.50 54.30 -29.70
C LEU A 157 -10.02 55.55 -30.44
N HIS A 158 -8.93 55.48 -31.20
CA HIS A 158 -8.41 56.63 -31.98
C HIS A 158 -8.57 56.39 -33.49
N PRO A 159 -9.81 56.45 -34.03
CA PRO A 159 -10.03 56.33 -35.46
C PRO A 159 -9.56 57.61 -36.17
N VAL A 160 -8.39 57.55 -36.81
CA VAL A 160 -8.00 58.56 -37.80
C VAL A 160 -8.88 58.35 -39.04
N ALA A 161 -9.51 59.41 -39.54
CA ALA A 161 -10.54 59.35 -40.59
C ALA A 161 -10.14 58.49 -41.82
N ASP A 162 -8.87 58.52 -42.21
CA ASP A 162 -8.33 57.72 -43.33
C ASP A 162 -7.69 56.37 -42.95
N ARG A 163 -7.53 56.06 -41.65
CA ARG A 163 -6.83 54.84 -41.17
C ARG A 163 -7.69 53.85 -40.39
N GLY A 164 -9.00 54.09 -40.28
CA GLY A 164 -9.91 53.25 -39.49
C GLY A 164 -9.82 51.75 -39.81
N SER A 165 -9.59 51.37 -41.08
CA SER A 165 -9.43 49.98 -41.50
C SER A 165 -8.13 49.32 -40.99
N ARG A 166 -7.01 50.07 -40.96
CA ARG A 166 -5.71 49.55 -40.49
C ARG A 166 -5.70 49.35 -38.98
N ASN A 167 -6.26 50.29 -38.23
CA ASN A 167 -6.35 50.18 -36.77
C ASN A 167 -7.25 49.01 -36.35
N LEU A 168 -8.35 48.77 -37.08
CA LEU A 168 -9.21 47.62 -36.87
C LEU A 168 -8.48 46.28 -37.16
N GLN A 169 -7.67 46.21 -38.21
CA GLN A 169 -6.87 45.01 -38.51
C GLN A 169 -5.80 44.77 -37.45
N LEU A 170 -5.12 45.81 -36.98
CA LEU A 170 -4.15 45.72 -35.90
C LEU A 170 -4.81 45.20 -34.60
N ALA A 171 -5.94 45.79 -34.22
CA ALA A 171 -6.68 45.37 -33.02
C ALA A 171 -7.15 43.91 -33.11
N ARG A 172 -7.63 43.47 -34.29
CA ARG A 172 -8.00 42.07 -34.53
C ARG A 172 -6.82 41.11 -34.35
N ARG A 173 -5.65 41.48 -34.88
CA ARG A 173 -4.42 40.69 -34.76
C ARG A 173 -3.98 40.61 -33.30
N LEU A 174 -3.89 41.76 -32.62
CA LEU A 174 -3.53 41.83 -31.20
C LEU A 174 -4.51 41.04 -30.33
N ARG A 175 -5.82 41.15 -30.54
CA ARG A 175 -6.82 40.36 -29.82
C ARG A 175 -6.60 38.85 -30.02
N SER A 176 -6.29 38.43 -31.25
CA SER A 176 -6.03 37.01 -31.55
C SER A 176 -4.77 36.50 -30.84
N GLU A 177 -3.69 37.28 -30.87
CA GLU A 177 -2.45 36.96 -30.16
C GLU A 177 -2.67 36.92 -28.64
N LEU A 178 -3.41 37.90 -28.10
CA LEU A 178 -3.79 37.96 -26.69
C LEU A 178 -4.59 36.73 -26.26
N ALA A 179 -5.58 36.33 -27.05
CA ALA A 179 -6.41 35.16 -26.78
C ALA A 179 -5.58 33.86 -26.77
N ILE A 180 -4.55 33.76 -27.61
CA ILE A 180 -3.61 32.63 -27.62
C ILE A 180 -2.76 32.64 -26.35
N LYS A 181 -2.12 33.78 -26.01
CA LYS A 181 -1.28 33.91 -24.81
C LYS A 181 -2.05 33.63 -23.53
N LEU A 182 -3.25 34.19 -23.38
CA LEU A 182 -4.11 34.00 -22.22
C LEU A 182 -4.60 32.56 -22.08
N ARG A 183 -4.80 31.84 -23.18
CA ARG A 183 -5.09 30.40 -23.13
C ARG A 183 -3.87 29.58 -22.68
N GLN A 184 -2.67 29.92 -23.16
CA GLN A 184 -1.43 29.22 -22.83
C GLN A 184 -1.08 29.31 -21.34
N ASN A 185 -1.33 30.45 -20.70
CA ASN A 185 -0.98 30.67 -19.28
C ASN A 185 -1.96 30.01 -18.28
N SER A 186 -3.06 29.40 -18.74
CA SER A 186 -4.11 28.92 -17.83
C SER A 186 -3.79 27.63 -17.06
N ASN A 187 -2.78 26.84 -17.48
CA ASN A 187 -2.14 25.76 -16.73
C ASN A 187 -1.04 25.11 -17.60
N PRO A 188 0.26 25.40 -17.40
CA PRO A 188 1.33 24.88 -18.26
C PRO A 188 1.40 23.35 -18.27
N LEU A 189 1.21 22.72 -17.10
CA LEU A 189 1.20 21.26 -16.97
C LEU A 189 -0.05 20.62 -17.61
N GLY A 190 -1.22 21.22 -17.43
CA GLY A 190 -2.46 20.70 -18.02
C GLY A 190 -2.47 20.81 -19.55
N ALA A 191 -1.89 21.89 -20.08
CA ALA A 191 -1.69 22.02 -21.52
C ALA A 191 -0.74 20.94 -22.05
N LEU A 192 0.37 20.69 -21.35
CA LEU A 192 1.38 19.69 -21.76
C LEU A 192 0.83 18.26 -21.74
N ILE A 193 0.03 17.90 -20.73
CA ILE A 193 -0.51 16.54 -20.58
C ILE A 193 -1.73 16.30 -21.47
N PHE A 194 -2.68 17.24 -21.51
CA PHE A 194 -3.99 16.97 -22.12
C PHE A 194 -4.19 17.57 -23.51
N ARG A 195 -3.32 18.48 -23.96
CA ARG A 195 -3.46 19.13 -25.27
C ARG A 195 -2.18 19.04 -26.08
N ALA A 196 -2.21 18.25 -27.15
CA ALA A 196 -1.19 18.27 -28.20
C ALA A 196 -1.12 19.61 -28.99
N SER A 197 -1.82 20.66 -28.53
CA SER A 197 -1.76 22.01 -29.09
C SER A 197 -0.71 22.84 -28.34
N GLY A 198 0.44 23.05 -28.96
CA GLY A 198 1.52 23.86 -28.40
C GLY A 198 2.61 24.14 -29.44
N SER A 199 3.73 24.73 -29.00
CA SER A 199 4.94 24.80 -29.80
C SER A 199 5.38 23.38 -30.21
N PRO A 200 6.11 23.21 -31.32
CA PRO A 200 6.63 21.90 -31.75
C PRO A 200 7.33 21.13 -30.61
N HIS A 201 8.12 21.84 -29.79
CA HIS A 201 8.76 21.32 -28.58
C HIS A 201 7.76 20.68 -27.62
N HIS A 202 6.67 21.39 -27.26
CA HIS A 202 5.68 20.86 -26.33
C HIS A 202 4.98 19.61 -26.87
N ARG A 203 4.82 19.48 -28.19
CA ARG A 203 4.19 18.30 -28.81
C ARG A 203 5.07 17.07 -28.74
N LEU A 204 6.35 17.24 -29.00
CA LEU A 204 7.32 16.16 -28.85
C LEU A 204 7.40 15.72 -27.38
N ILE A 205 7.52 16.68 -26.46
CA ILE A 205 7.60 16.41 -25.02
C ILE A 205 6.29 15.77 -24.52
N SER A 206 5.12 16.19 -25.01
CA SER A 206 3.85 15.59 -24.60
C SER A 206 3.70 14.15 -25.08
N GLY A 207 4.09 13.84 -26.32
CA GLY A 207 4.13 12.45 -26.81
C GLY A 207 5.06 11.57 -25.97
N LEU A 208 6.23 12.11 -25.64
CA LEU A 208 7.22 11.46 -24.80
C LEU A 208 6.73 11.25 -23.35
N THR A 209 5.99 12.22 -22.80
CA THR A 209 5.41 12.16 -21.46
C THR A 209 4.28 11.14 -21.40
N TRP A 210 3.41 11.10 -22.42
CA TRP A 210 2.37 10.08 -22.55
C TRP A 210 2.96 8.68 -22.63
N PHE A 211 4.04 8.52 -23.39
CA PHE A 211 4.78 7.27 -23.44
C PHE A 211 5.28 6.85 -22.05
N LEU A 212 5.97 7.75 -21.31
CA LEU A 212 6.42 7.44 -19.96
C LEU A 212 5.27 7.10 -19.01
N MET A 213 4.16 7.83 -19.09
CA MET A 213 3.00 7.59 -18.23
C MET A 213 2.39 6.21 -18.50
N LEU A 214 2.27 5.81 -19.78
CA LEU A 214 1.65 4.56 -20.18
C LEU A 214 2.57 3.35 -19.98
N PHE A 215 3.86 3.48 -20.26
CA PHE A 215 4.79 2.34 -20.26
C PHE A 215 5.70 2.27 -19.03
N ALA A 216 5.90 3.35 -18.28
CA ALA A 216 6.61 3.33 -17.00
C ALA A 216 5.66 3.55 -15.83
N GLY A 217 4.80 4.56 -15.92
CA GLY A 217 3.87 4.92 -14.85
C GLY A 217 2.86 3.82 -14.56
N LEU A 218 2.16 3.32 -15.57
CA LEU A 218 1.11 2.31 -15.40
C LEU A 218 1.67 0.95 -14.92
N PRO A 219 2.76 0.40 -15.48
CA PRO A 219 3.36 -0.82 -14.93
C PRO A 219 3.87 -0.62 -13.51
N ALA A 220 4.51 0.52 -13.19
CA ALA A 220 4.98 0.78 -11.83
C ALA A 220 3.82 0.85 -10.82
N THR A 221 2.71 1.51 -11.15
CA THR A 221 1.54 1.56 -10.26
C THR A 221 0.89 0.18 -10.12
N LEU A 222 0.81 -0.60 -11.20
CA LEU A 222 0.36 -1.99 -11.13
C LEU A 222 1.29 -2.84 -10.26
N SER A 223 2.61 -2.76 -10.42
CA SER A 223 3.58 -3.48 -9.60
C SER A 223 3.44 -3.14 -8.12
N VAL A 224 3.24 -1.86 -7.79
CA VAL A 224 2.99 -1.43 -6.41
C VAL A 224 1.68 -2.02 -5.88
N LEU A 225 0.61 -2.02 -6.68
CA LEU A 225 -0.67 -2.64 -6.30
C LEU A 225 -0.54 -4.15 -6.09
N PHE A 226 0.16 -4.86 -6.98
CA PHE A 226 0.43 -6.29 -6.84
C PHE A 226 1.28 -6.58 -5.59
N PHE A 227 2.28 -5.75 -5.32
CA PHE A 227 3.09 -5.87 -4.11
C PHE A 227 2.23 -5.70 -2.85
N PHE A 228 1.38 -4.67 -2.77
CA PHE A 228 0.47 -4.52 -1.63
C PHE A 228 -0.53 -5.66 -1.51
N SER A 229 -1.01 -6.20 -2.63
CA SER A 229 -1.88 -7.39 -2.63
C SER A 229 -1.16 -8.62 -2.09
N GLY A 230 0.07 -8.87 -2.55
CA GLY A 230 0.89 -10.00 -2.09
C GLY A 230 1.26 -9.87 -0.62
N VAL A 231 1.64 -8.66 -0.18
CA VAL A 231 1.91 -8.37 1.23
C VAL A 231 0.67 -8.59 2.09
N ARG A 232 -0.52 -8.17 1.63
CA ARG A 232 -1.77 -8.43 2.35
C ARG A 232 -2.06 -9.93 2.48
N GLN A 233 -1.86 -10.70 1.41
CA GLN A 233 -2.02 -12.15 1.45
C GLN A 233 -1.05 -12.79 2.45
N GLN A 234 0.21 -12.35 2.47
CA GLN A 234 1.19 -12.80 3.46
C GLN A 234 0.80 -12.42 4.90
N TYR A 235 0.20 -11.24 5.12
CA TYR A 235 -0.31 -10.86 6.43
C TYR A 235 -1.46 -11.75 6.91
N GLU A 236 -2.35 -12.17 6.01
CA GLU A 236 -3.45 -13.09 6.32
C GLU A 236 -2.90 -14.48 6.72
N GLU A 237 -1.92 -14.99 5.96
CA GLU A 237 -1.24 -16.27 6.26
C GLU A 237 -0.47 -16.22 7.59
N ILE A 238 0.26 -15.12 7.86
CA ILE A 238 0.93 -14.90 9.15
C ILE A 238 -0.10 -14.81 10.29
N GLY A 239 -1.28 -14.21 10.04
CA GLY A 239 -2.38 -14.14 10.99
C GLY A 239 -2.92 -15.53 11.37
N GLU A 240 -3.10 -16.40 10.39
CA GLU A 240 -3.53 -17.79 10.59
C GLU A 240 -2.45 -18.63 11.31
N MET A 241 -1.19 -18.44 10.96
CA MET A 241 -0.08 -19.10 11.65
C MET A 241 0.01 -18.66 13.12
N ARG A 242 -0.21 -17.37 13.40
CA ARG A 242 -0.21 -16.84 14.77
C ARG A 242 -1.37 -17.40 15.61
N SER A 243 -2.57 -17.54 15.05
CA SER A 243 -3.70 -18.13 15.76
C SER A 243 -3.44 -19.62 16.05
N THR A 244 -2.84 -20.32 15.10
CA THR A 244 -2.42 -21.72 15.26
C THR A 244 -1.40 -21.87 16.39
N ILE A 245 -0.37 -21.01 16.44
CA ILE A 245 0.63 -21.01 17.53
C ILE A 245 -0.04 -20.77 18.89
N SER A 246 -0.95 -19.79 19.00
CA SER A 246 -1.65 -19.52 20.27
C SER A 246 -2.50 -20.70 20.76
N ASN A 247 -3.09 -21.47 19.83
CA ASN A 247 -3.82 -22.68 20.18
C ASN A 247 -2.89 -23.78 20.70
N TYR A 248 -1.68 -23.91 20.13
CA TYR A 248 -0.67 -24.84 20.63
C TYR A 248 -0.15 -24.44 22.02
N GLU A 249 0.13 -23.16 22.26
CA GLU A 249 0.54 -22.64 23.57
C GLU A 249 -0.52 -22.94 24.64
N SER A 250 -1.79 -22.67 24.36
CA SER A 250 -2.89 -22.97 25.30
C SER A 250 -3.02 -24.47 25.60
N ARG A 251 -2.83 -25.33 24.59
CA ARG A 251 -2.83 -26.79 24.78
C ARG A 251 -1.64 -27.24 25.63
N LEU A 252 -0.47 -26.63 25.44
CA LEU A 252 0.73 -26.92 26.23
C LEU A 252 0.54 -26.51 27.70
N GLU A 253 -0.01 -25.32 27.97
CA GLU A 253 -0.33 -24.86 29.34
C GLU A 253 -1.34 -25.79 30.04
N GLN A 254 -2.36 -26.25 29.31
CA GLN A 254 -3.32 -27.22 29.84
C GLN A 254 -2.66 -28.56 30.16
N ALA A 255 -1.75 -29.03 29.30
CA ALA A 255 -0.99 -30.25 29.55
C ALA A 255 -0.07 -30.12 30.77
N GLN A 256 0.67 -29.01 30.90
CA GLN A 256 1.53 -28.71 32.05
C GLN A 256 0.74 -28.60 33.37
N THR A 257 -0.44 -27.99 33.33
CA THR A 257 -1.32 -27.90 34.51
C THR A 257 -1.79 -29.30 34.94
N ARG A 258 -2.14 -30.16 33.98
CA ARG A 258 -2.53 -31.56 34.25
C ARG A 258 -1.37 -32.38 34.82
N THR A 259 -0.15 -32.24 34.28
CA THR A 259 1.02 -32.98 34.80
C THR A 259 1.44 -32.49 36.19
N GLY A 260 1.32 -31.19 36.47
CA GLY A 260 1.51 -30.62 37.81
C GLY A 260 0.56 -31.25 38.83
N PHE A 261 -0.74 -31.32 38.51
CA PHE A 261 -1.74 -31.96 39.37
C PHE A 261 -1.46 -33.45 39.61
N LEU A 262 -1.03 -34.19 38.57
CA LEU A 262 -0.65 -35.59 38.73
C LEU A 262 0.58 -35.75 39.64
N THR A 263 1.59 -34.89 39.48
CA THR A 263 2.80 -34.91 40.31
C THR A 263 2.50 -34.65 41.78
N GLU A 264 1.62 -33.69 42.07
CA GLU A 264 1.14 -33.40 43.44
C GLU A 264 0.35 -34.58 44.03
N ARG A 265 -0.51 -35.23 43.25
CA ARG A 265 -1.24 -36.44 43.69
C ARG A 265 -0.31 -37.63 43.92
N VAL A 266 0.68 -37.85 43.07
CA VAL A 266 1.70 -38.89 43.29
C VAL A 266 2.53 -38.60 44.54
N GLY A 267 2.95 -37.35 44.73
CA GLY A 267 3.71 -36.91 45.91
C GLY A 267 2.94 -37.12 47.21
N SER A 268 1.68 -36.71 47.27
CA SER A 268 0.81 -36.92 48.44
C SER A 268 0.51 -38.40 48.71
N ALA A 269 0.29 -39.22 47.67
CA ALA A 269 0.14 -40.66 47.82
C ALA A 269 1.42 -41.32 48.37
N SER A 270 2.60 -40.91 47.88
CA SER A 270 3.88 -41.41 48.37
C SER A 270 4.14 -41.02 49.83
N GLN A 271 3.79 -39.80 50.24
CA GLN A 271 3.90 -39.37 51.64
C GLN A 271 2.93 -40.14 52.54
N ALA A 272 1.71 -40.37 52.09
CA ALA A 272 0.74 -41.18 52.80
C ALA A 272 1.26 -42.61 53.01
N LEU A 273 1.84 -43.22 51.96
CA LEU A 273 2.48 -44.54 52.04
C LEU A 273 3.67 -44.55 53.01
N ALA A 274 4.52 -43.53 53.00
CA ALA A 274 5.67 -43.43 53.91
C ALA A 274 5.25 -43.24 55.38
N SER A 275 4.09 -42.63 55.63
CA SER A 275 3.54 -42.43 56.97
C SER A 275 2.94 -43.69 57.60
N LEU A 276 2.72 -44.76 56.81
CA LEU A 276 2.32 -46.05 57.33
C LEU A 276 3.49 -46.69 58.08
N GLN A 277 3.64 -46.37 59.36
CA GLN A 277 4.52 -47.11 60.26
C GLN A 277 4.01 -48.55 60.36
N LEU A 278 4.67 -49.45 59.63
CA LEU A 278 4.52 -50.90 59.82
C LEU A 278 5.12 -51.26 61.18
N GLN A 279 4.36 -51.05 62.27
CA GLN A 279 4.73 -51.61 63.56
C GLN A 279 4.88 -53.13 63.38
N PRO A 280 6.03 -53.72 63.72
CA PRO A 280 6.23 -55.14 63.54
C PRO A 280 5.21 -55.91 64.40
N LEU A 281 4.35 -56.68 63.74
CA LEU A 281 3.34 -57.56 64.33
C LEU A 281 3.95 -58.78 65.08
N ILE A 282 5.20 -58.65 65.51
CA ILE A 282 5.98 -59.72 66.14
C ILE A 282 6.37 -59.23 67.54
N GLY A 283 5.45 -59.41 68.48
CA GLY A 283 5.65 -59.12 69.89
C GLY A 283 4.59 -59.84 70.69
N GLY A 284 4.87 -61.08 71.06
CA GLY A 284 3.97 -61.90 71.84
C GLY A 284 3.80 -61.41 73.28
N SER A 285 2.73 -61.93 73.89
CA SER A 285 2.54 -62.15 75.32
C SER A 285 2.10 -60.96 76.17
N GLU A 286 0.79 -60.98 76.46
CA GLU A 286 0.20 -60.85 77.79
C GLU A 286 0.61 -59.63 78.65
N SER A 287 -0.18 -58.55 78.58
CA SER A 287 -1.16 -58.23 79.64
C SER A 287 -1.58 -56.76 79.56
N GLY A 288 -2.89 -56.56 79.44
CA GLY A 288 -3.63 -55.43 80.00
C GLY A 288 -3.25 -54.02 79.54
N ALA A 289 -3.63 -53.64 78.31
CA ALA A 289 -4.08 -52.29 78.00
C ALA A 289 -4.85 -52.29 76.67
N GLU A 290 -6.15 -51.97 76.73
CA GLU A 290 -6.96 -51.63 75.57
C GLU A 290 -6.48 -50.29 74.98
N GLU A 291 -5.39 -50.32 74.21
CA GLU A 291 -5.08 -49.21 73.30
C GLU A 291 -5.36 -49.61 71.86
N ALA A 292 -6.15 -48.76 71.21
CA ALA A 292 -6.81 -48.97 69.94
C ALA A 292 -5.81 -49.34 68.83
N THR A 293 -5.73 -50.63 68.54
CA THR A 293 -5.14 -51.10 67.29
C THR A 293 -6.02 -50.60 66.14
N PRO A 294 -5.45 -49.89 65.13
CA PRO A 294 -6.22 -49.47 63.97
C PRO A 294 -6.82 -50.72 63.34
N SER A 295 -8.15 -50.76 63.27
CA SER A 295 -8.85 -51.98 62.88
C SER A 295 -8.45 -52.37 61.47
N ILE A 296 -8.35 -53.67 61.20
CA ILE A 296 -8.07 -54.22 59.86
C ILE A 296 -8.96 -53.54 58.80
N ALA A 297 -10.18 -53.13 59.15
CA ALA A 297 -11.07 -52.38 58.26
C ALA A 297 -10.50 -51.03 57.78
N GLN A 298 -9.76 -50.28 58.62
CA GLN A 298 -9.09 -49.03 58.21
C GLN A 298 -7.95 -49.30 57.24
N GLN A 299 -7.16 -50.35 57.46
CA GLN A 299 -6.09 -50.75 56.53
C GLN A 299 -6.66 -51.19 55.17
N THR A 300 -7.75 -51.96 55.17
CA THR A 300 -8.42 -52.38 53.93
C THR A 300 -9.06 -51.19 53.19
N ALA A 301 -9.63 -50.23 53.92
CA ALA A 301 -10.17 -49.00 53.34
C ALA A 301 -9.07 -48.18 52.64
N LEU A 302 -7.92 -48.02 53.29
CA LEU A 302 -6.76 -47.30 52.76
C LEU A 302 -6.17 -48.00 51.52
N LEU A 303 -6.10 -49.32 51.54
CA LEU A 303 -5.61 -50.12 50.40
C LEU A 303 -6.58 -50.02 49.20
N ASN A 304 -7.89 -49.95 49.46
CA ASN A 304 -8.89 -49.74 48.41
C ASN A 304 -8.83 -48.31 47.83
N THR A 305 -8.61 -47.27 48.63
CA THR A 305 -8.40 -45.91 48.10
C THR A 305 -7.11 -45.81 47.28
N LEU A 306 -6.00 -46.38 47.77
CA LEU A 306 -4.75 -46.45 46.98
C LEU A 306 -4.94 -47.17 45.65
N LYS A 307 -5.67 -48.29 45.64
CA LYS A 307 -5.98 -49.03 44.41
C LYS A 307 -6.84 -48.20 43.46
N ALA A 308 -7.84 -47.48 43.97
CA ALA A 308 -8.68 -46.61 43.15
C ALA A 308 -7.89 -45.44 42.54
N ASP A 309 -7.00 -44.82 43.31
CA ASP A 309 -6.13 -43.75 42.82
C ASP A 309 -5.12 -44.25 41.78
N LEU A 310 -4.54 -45.43 41.95
CA LEU A 310 -3.61 -46.02 40.99
C LEU A 310 -4.31 -46.39 39.67
N LEU A 311 -5.55 -46.87 39.73
CA LEU A 311 -6.38 -47.08 38.54
C LEU A 311 -6.76 -45.76 37.84
N ALA A 312 -7.05 -44.71 38.61
CA ALA A 312 -7.31 -43.38 38.04
C ALA A 312 -6.07 -42.78 37.36
N GLN A 313 -4.88 -42.95 37.95
CA GLN A 313 -3.61 -42.56 37.33
C GLN A 313 -3.34 -43.35 36.05
N GLN A 314 -3.56 -44.66 36.05
CA GLN A 314 -3.40 -45.48 34.85
C GLN A 314 -4.36 -45.05 33.72
N ALA A 315 -5.59 -44.64 34.05
CA ALA A 315 -6.54 -44.11 33.07
C ALA A 315 -6.06 -42.78 32.48
N ALA A 316 -5.54 -41.88 33.31
CA ALA A 316 -5.00 -40.58 32.86
C ALA A 316 -3.80 -40.74 31.91
N VAL A 317 -2.88 -41.67 32.19
CA VAL A 317 -1.74 -41.96 31.31
C VAL A 317 -2.22 -42.47 29.95
N ARG A 318 -3.23 -43.35 29.92
CA ARG A 318 -3.81 -43.84 28.66
C ARG A 318 -4.48 -42.74 27.85
N GLU A 319 -5.15 -41.79 28.49
CA GLU A 319 -5.75 -40.64 27.82
C GLU A 319 -4.67 -39.75 27.20
N LEU A 320 -3.57 -39.48 27.91
CA LEU A 320 -2.43 -38.75 27.36
C LEU A 320 -1.81 -39.45 26.16
N GLN A 321 -1.61 -40.77 26.22
CA GLN A 321 -1.11 -41.55 25.09
C GLN A 321 -2.07 -41.51 23.88
N ALA A 322 -3.38 -41.51 24.12
CA ALA A 322 -4.37 -41.38 23.05
C ALA A 322 -4.32 -40.00 22.37
N LEU A 323 -4.17 -38.92 23.15
CA LEU A 323 -4.02 -37.57 22.62
C LEU A 323 -2.73 -37.40 21.81
N LEU A 324 -1.63 -38.03 22.24
CA LEU A 324 -0.35 -37.96 21.54
C LEU A 324 -0.43 -38.66 20.18
N ARG A 325 -1.06 -39.84 20.13
CA ARG A 325 -1.33 -40.54 18.85
C ARG A 325 -2.26 -39.77 17.93
N GLU A 326 -3.27 -39.07 18.48
CA GLU A 326 -4.16 -38.23 17.68
C GLU A 326 -3.38 -37.07 17.04
N LEU A 327 -2.43 -36.46 17.76
CA LEU A 327 -1.56 -35.43 17.20
C LEU A 327 -0.64 -35.97 16.11
N GLU A 328 -0.01 -37.13 16.33
CA GLU A 328 0.81 -37.81 15.31
C GLU A 328 -0.01 -38.12 14.05
N ASN A 329 -1.24 -38.61 14.21
CA ASN A 329 -2.13 -38.90 13.09
C ASN A 329 -2.56 -37.62 12.35
N GLN A 330 -2.80 -36.52 13.05
CA GLN A 330 -3.12 -35.23 12.42
C GLN A 330 -1.94 -34.66 11.65
N GLU A 331 -0.72 -34.81 12.17
CA GLU A 331 0.51 -34.39 11.49
C GLU A 331 0.77 -35.25 10.25
N ALA A 332 0.61 -36.58 10.36
CA ALA A 332 0.69 -37.48 9.23
C ALA A 332 -0.35 -37.15 8.15
N ALA A 333 -1.60 -36.88 8.54
CA ALA A 333 -2.66 -36.49 7.61
C ALA A 333 -2.39 -35.14 6.93
N ARG A 334 -1.75 -34.18 7.62
CA ARG A 334 -1.31 -32.91 7.02
C ARG A 334 -0.19 -33.13 6.01
N LEU A 335 0.83 -33.91 6.37
CA LEU A 335 1.92 -34.25 5.45
C LEU A 335 1.40 -34.99 4.21
N GLU A 336 0.45 -35.90 4.40
CA GLU A 336 -0.19 -36.62 3.29
C GLU A 336 -1.05 -35.69 2.43
N ALA A 337 -1.78 -34.74 3.02
CA ALA A 337 -2.54 -33.72 2.28
C ALA A 337 -1.62 -32.78 1.47
N ASP A 338 -0.47 -32.37 2.02
CA ASP A 338 0.53 -31.57 1.30
C ASP A 338 1.20 -32.35 0.17
N LEU A 339 1.40 -33.66 0.34
CA LEU A 339 1.92 -34.57 -0.70
C LEU A 339 0.86 -34.90 -1.76
N ALA A 340 -0.41 -35.00 -1.39
CA ALA A 340 -1.53 -35.34 -2.26
C ALA A 340 -2.15 -34.13 -2.98
N ALA A 341 -1.88 -32.91 -2.51
CA ALA A 341 -2.18 -31.71 -3.27
C ALA A 341 -1.48 -31.84 -4.63
N PRO A 342 -2.24 -31.84 -5.75
CA PRO A 342 -1.67 -32.11 -7.06
C PRO A 342 -0.63 -31.04 -7.35
N THR A 343 0.64 -31.43 -7.29
CA THR A 343 1.74 -30.59 -7.73
C THR A 343 1.43 -30.22 -9.18
N PRO A 344 1.18 -28.94 -9.51
CA PRO A 344 0.91 -28.56 -10.88
C PRO A 344 2.20 -28.80 -11.67
N ASN A 345 2.23 -29.92 -12.40
CA ASN A 345 3.23 -30.40 -13.36
C ASN A 345 4.46 -29.50 -13.46
N THR A 346 5.45 -29.77 -12.61
CA THR A 346 6.77 -29.11 -12.66
C THR A 346 7.78 -30.10 -13.23
N PRO A 347 8.45 -29.82 -14.36
CA PRO A 347 9.60 -30.60 -14.79
C PRO A 347 10.81 -30.31 -13.88
N SER A 348 11.51 -31.39 -13.54
CA SER A 348 12.72 -31.47 -12.74
C SER A 348 13.78 -30.41 -13.08
N ILE A 349 14.09 -29.51 -12.13
CA ILE A 349 15.37 -28.77 -12.10
C ILE A 349 15.87 -28.75 -10.66
N ALA A 350 17.12 -29.18 -10.52
CA ALA A 350 17.82 -29.38 -9.27
C ALA A 350 18.21 -28.07 -8.55
N ALA A 351 18.12 -28.15 -7.22
CA ALA A 351 18.93 -27.47 -6.20
C ALA A 351 18.85 -25.93 -6.09
N SER A 352 18.12 -25.48 -5.06
CA SER A 352 18.48 -24.32 -4.24
C SER A 352 17.97 -24.53 -2.82
N THR A 353 18.89 -24.89 -1.93
CA THR A 353 18.67 -25.40 -0.57
C THR A 353 18.98 -24.29 0.45
N PRO A 354 17.97 -23.57 0.98
CA PRO A 354 18.12 -23.06 2.35
C PRO A 354 16.88 -23.27 3.24
N THR A 355 15.74 -23.71 2.69
CA THR A 355 14.49 -23.85 3.46
C THR A 355 14.34 -25.24 4.11
N LEU A 356 14.96 -26.27 3.53
CA LEU A 356 14.95 -27.64 4.07
C LEU A 356 15.74 -27.79 5.37
N THR A 357 16.74 -26.95 5.62
CA THR A 357 17.57 -27.04 6.83
C THR A 357 16.79 -26.61 8.09
N ARG A 358 15.90 -25.61 7.98
CA ARG A 358 15.08 -25.18 9.13
C ARG A 358 13.95 -26.15 9.49
N LEU A 359 13.35 -26.81 8.51
CA LEU A 359 12.37 -27.87 8.74
C LEU A 359 13.02 -29.14 9.34
N SER A 360 14.27 -29.43 8.96
CA SER A 360 15.05 -30.52 9.56
C SER A 360 15.36 -30.27 11.04
N GLU A 361 15.71 -29.04 11.42
CA GLU A 361 16.01 -28.69 12.82
C GLU A 361 14.76 -28.76 13.72
N THR A 362 13.59 -28.33 13.23
CA THR A 362 12.34 -28.47 13.98
C THR A 362 11.88 -29.92 14.11
N ASN A 363 12.05 -30.72 13.07
CA ASN A 363 11.72 -32.15 13.13
C ASN A 363 12.67 -32.92 14.06
N GLN A 364 13.93 -32.51 14.14
CA GLN A 364 14.90 -33.13 15.04
C GLN A 364 14.62 -32.79 16.51
N ALA A 365 14.23 -31.54 16.82
CA ALA A 365 13.80 -31.17 18.17
C ALA A 365 12.49 -31.89 18.59
N ALA A 366 11.57 -32.13 17.66
CA ALA A 366 10.36 -32.91 17.93
C ALA A 366 10.66 -34.39 18.21
N LEU A 367 11.61 -34.98 17.47
CA LEU A 367 12.10 -36.34 17.70
C LEU A 367 12.80 -36.49 19.05
N GLU A 368 13.66 -35.54 19.44
CA GLU A 368 14.33 -35.54 20.74
C GLU A 368 13.33 -35.43 21.91
N LEU A 369 12.28 -34.61 21.76
CA LEU A 369 11.22 -34.49 22.76
C LEU A 369 10.38 -35.77 22.85
N ALA A 370 10.08 -36.42 21.73
CA ALA A 370 9.37 -37.69 21.71
C ALA A 370 10.15 -38.80 22.43
N ASP A 371 11.47 -38.89 22.19
CA ASP A 371 12.35 -39.85 22.86
C ASP A 371 12.43 -39.59 24.38
N GLU A 372 12.42 -38.33 24.81
CA GLU A 372 12.43 -37.94 26.23
C GLU A 372 11.10 -38.31 26.93
N ILE A 373 9.96 -38.08 26.26
CA ILE A 373 8.64 -38.50 26.74
C ILE A 373 8.56 -40.03 26.88
N ASP A 374 9.09 -40.78 25.90
CA ASP A 374 9.12 -42.24 25.95
C ASP A 374 10.07 -42.78 27.04
N ALA A 375 11.18 -42.09 27.32
CA ALA A 375 12.04 -42.41 28.44
C ALA A 375 11.32 -42.20 29.79
N LEU A 376 10.59 -41.09 29.93
CA LEU A 376 9.77 -40.78 31.12
C LEU A 376 8.66 -41.80 31.34
N ASN A 377 7.93 -42.19 30.28
CA ASN A 377 6.89 -43.20 30.33
C ASN A 377 7.43 -44.56 30.78
N ARG A 378 8.57 -45.00 30.24
CA ARG A 378 9.24 -46.24 30.66
C ARG A 378 9.67 -46.20 32.13
N GLY A 379 10.15 -45.05 32.60
CA GLY A 379 10.49 -44.83 34.01
C GLY A 379 9.26 -44.96 34.92
N LEU A 380 8.15 -44.34 34.53
CA LEU A 380 6.89 -44.37 35.29
C LEU A 380 6.28 -45.78 35.35
N GLU A 381 6.27 -46.51 34.23
CA GLU A 381 5.82 -47.91 34.18
C GLU A 381 6.68 -48.82 35.07
N GLY A 382 8.00 -48.61 35.07
CA GLY A 382 8.92 -49.36 35.94
C GLY A 382 8.61 -49.14 37.42
N GLU A 383 8.30 -47.91 37.83
CA GLU A 383 7.97 -47.61 39.22
C GLU A 383 6.59 -48.15 39.63
N LEU A 384 5.60 -48.07 38.74
CA LEU A 384 4.28 -48.70 38.96
C LEU A 384 4.38 -50.22 39.13
N LEU A 385 5.23 -50.89 38.34
CA LEU A 385 5.48 -52.33 38.49
C LEU A 385 6.12 -52.65 39.85
N ARG A 386 7.10 -51.86 40.31
CA ARG A 386 7.68 -52.03 41.65
C ARG A 386 6.65 -51.84 42.75
N GLN A 387 5.82 -50.81 42.67
CA GLN A 387 4.75 -50.57 43.66
C GLN A 387 3.73 -51.71 43.68
N ARG A 388 3.34 -52.24 42.51
CA ARG A 388 2.47 -53.41 42.40
C ARG A 388 3.09 -54.64 43.07
N ASP A 389 4.39 -54.86 42.91
CA ASP A 389 5.12 -55.96 43.56
C ASP A 389 5.24 -55.76 45.08
N HIS A 390 5.38 -54.54 45.56
CA HIS A 390 5.34 -54.26 47.00
C HIS A 390 3.95 -54.55 47.60
N LEU A 391 2.88 -54.15 46.90
CA LEU A 391 1.51 -54.44 47.32
C LEU A 391 1.19 -55.94 47.30
N SER A 392 1.69 -56.69 46.30
CA SER A 392 1.48 -58.14 46.23
C SER A 392 2.18 -58.87 47.39
N ARG A 393 3.42 -58.48 47.72
CA ARG A 393 4.13 -59.01 48.89
C ARG A 393 3.46 -58.66 50.20
N ALA A 394 3.01 -57.40 50.37
CA ALA A 394 2.28 -56.98 51.56
C ALA A 394 0.99 -57.81 51.73
N ARG A 395 0.24 -58.04 50.63
CA ARG A 395 -0.95 -58.88 50.64
C ARG A 395 -0.65 -60.33 51.00
N GLN A 396 0.46 -60.89 50.52
CA GLN A 396 0.88 -62.25 50.85
C GLN A 396 1.23 -62.38 52.33
N ILE A 397 2.02 -61.46 52.89
CA ILE A 397 2.37 -61.44 54.31
C ILE A 397 1.11 -61.34 55.20
N ILE A 398 0.15 -60.49 54.83
CA ILE A 398 -1.13 -60.37 55.55
C ILE A 398 -1.95 -61.67 55.43
N GLY A 399 -1.98 -62.28 54.24
CA GLY A 399 -2.68 -63.54 54.00
C GLY A 399 -2.12 -64.69 54.84
N ASP A 400 -0.80 -64.83 54.89
CA ASP A 400 -0.11 -65.86 55.67
C ASP A 400 -0.31 -65.67 57.18
N ALA A 401 -0.42 -64.42 57.66
CA ALA A 401 -0.71 -64.11 59.06
C ALA A 401 -2.16 -64.35 59.49
N LEU A 402 -3.11 -64.47 58.54
CA LEU A 402 -4.54 -64.63 58.80
C LEU A 402 -5.04 -66.08 58.75
N VAL A 403 -4.17 -67.07 58.49
CA VAL A 403 -4.52 -68.50 58.49
C VAL A 403 -4.16 -69.10 59.86
N PRO A 404 -5.14 -69.36 60.76
CA PRO A 404 -4.86 -70.00 62.04
C PRO A 404 -4.50 -71.48 61.85
N GLU A 405 -3.37 -71.91 62.42
CA GLU A 405 -2.99 -73.32 62.55
C GLU A 405 -4.10 -74.06 63.31
N SER A 406 -4.78 -74.98 62.61
CA SER A 406 -5.71 -75.93 63.22
C SER A 406 -5.15 -77.34 63.04
N SER A 407 -4.56 -77.87 64.11
CA SER A 407 -4.21 -79.28 64.27
C SER A 407 -4.67 -79.71 65.66
N ASP A 408 -5.64 -80.61 65.77
CA ASP A 408 -5.33 -82.02 66.00
C ASP A 408 -6.58 -82.92 66.11
N SER A 409 -6.33 -84.22 66.00
CA SER A 409 -7.26 -85.30 65.63
C SER A 409 -7.58 -86.27 66.80
N THR A 410 -8.59 -87.16 66.60
CA THR A 410 -8.72 -88.59 67.04
C THR A 410 -10.01 -89.00 67.83
N PRO A 411 -10.48 -90.29 67.81
CA PRO A 411 -11.87 -90.63 67.40
C PRO A 411 -12.68 -91.48 68.42
N SER A 412 -14.01 -91.59 68.28
CA SER A 412 -14.77 -92.73 68.83
C SER A 412 -16.21 -92.89 68.31
N THR A 413 -16.55 -94.16 68.13
CA THR A 413 -17.79 -94.89 67.79
C THR A 413 -19.01 -94.59 68.69
N SER A 414 -20.22 -94.53 68.12
CA SER A 414 -21.42 -95.35 68.45
C SER A 414 -22.77 -94.65 68.18
N GLY A 415 -23.64 -95.35 67.44
CA GLY A 415 -25.10 -95.54 67.65
C GLY A 415 -26.05 -94.36 67.86
N GLY A 416 -27.10 -94.27 67.05
CA GLY A 416 -28.33 -93.57 67.43
C GLY A 416 -29.22 -93.13 66.28
N THR A 417 -30.34 -93.83 66.10
CA THR A 417 -31.47 -93.59 65.19
C THR A 417 -32.18 -92.24 65.40
N GLY A 418 -32.66 -91.61 64.33
CA GLY A 418 -33.73 -90.61 64.40
C GLY A 418 -33.84 -89.63 63.22
N THR A 419 -34.66 -89.95 62.22
CA THR A 419 -35.37 -88.98 61.34
C THR A 419 -36.39 -88.15 62.15
N PRO A 420 -37.00 -87.05 61.63
CA PRO A 420 -36.75 -86.26 60.41
C PRO A 420 -36.75 -84.73 60.69
N GLN A 421 -36.76 -83.89 59.62
CA GLN A 421 -37.60 -82.67 59.47
C GLN A 421 -36.88 -81.40 58.98
N ALA A 422 -37.19 -81.05 57.73
CA ALA A 422 -37.45 -79.73 57.13
C ALA A 422 -36.72 -78.48 57.66
N ALA A 423 -36.04 -77.77 56.75
CA ALA A 423 -36.51 -76.48 56.25
C ALA A 423 -35.63 -75.99 55.09
N ALA A 424 -36.29 -75.78 53.95
CA ALA A 424 -35.74 -75.11 52.78
C ALA A 424 -35.65 -73.59 53.02
N MET A 425 -34.62 -72.95 52.48
CA MET A 425 -34.68 -71.53 52.17
C MET A 425 -33.97 -71.26 50.85
N GLN A 426 -34.78 -70.99 49.84
CA GLN A 426 -34.40 -70.57 48.49
C GLN A 426 -33.90 -69.12 48.49
N PRO A 427 -33.07 -68.72 47.51
CA PRO A 427 -32.77 -67.31 47.25
C PRO A 427 -33.95 -66.63 46.52
N PRO A 428 -34.24 -65.34 46.80
CA PRO A 428 -35.29 -64.64 46.07
C PRO A 428 -34.82 -64.27 44.66
N THR A 429 -35.54 -64.82 43.69
CA THR A 429 -35.72 -64.25 42.36
C THR A 429 -37.04 -63.47 42.38
N VAL A 430 -37.15 -62.39 41.58
CA VAL A 430 -38.34 -61.85 40.87
C VAL A 430 -38.24 -60.31 40.79
N THR A 431 -37.94 -59.73 39.62
CA THR A 431 -38.83 -59.10 38.60
C THR A 431 -39.36 -57.72 39.05
N SER A 432 -39.52 -56.67 38.23
CA SER A 432 -39.76 -56.50 36.79
C SER A 432 -39.58 -55.02 36.41
N ALA A 433 -39.31 -54.79 35.12
CA ALA A 433 -39.48 -53.53 34.41
C ALA A 433 -40.91 -52.96 34.47
N PRO A 434 -41.10 -51.70 34.06
CA PRO A 434 -41.91 -51.52 32.85
C PRO A 434 -41.31 -50.55 31.83
N ALA A 435 -41.64 -50.86 30.58
CA ALA A 435 -41.39 -50.09 29.37
C ALA A 435 -42.14 -48.75 29.39
N ILE A 436 -41.48 -47.69 28.92
CA ILE A 436 -42.13 -46.45 28.49
C ILE A 436 -41.91 -46.29 26.99
N ALA A 437 -43.05 -46.19 26.31
CA ALA A 437 -43.24 -46.13 24.89
C ALA A 437 -42.70 -44.84 24.26
N GLN A 438 -42.06 -45.00 23.10
CA GLN A 438 -41.88 -43.96 22.11
C GLN A 438 -43.25 -43.59 21.52
N ARG A 439 -43.59 -42.30 21.53
CA ARG A 439 -44.80 -41.76 20.91
C ARG A 439 -44.41 -40.62 19.98
N GLU A 440 -44.56 -40.87 18.68
CA GLU A 440 -44.64 -39.88 17.62
C GLU A 440 -45.78 -38.89 17.89
N LEU A 441 -45.49 -37.59 17.80
CA LEU A 441 -46.44 -36.51 17.53
C LEU A 441 -45.59 -35.35 16.96
N ARG A 442 -45.48 -35.23 15.63
CA ARG A 442 -46.41 -34.55 14.73
C ARG A 442 -46.54 -33.06 15.06
N ASP A 443 -45.77 -32.31 14.30
CA ASP A 443 -45.80 -30.88 14.03
C ASP A 443 -47.18 -30.43 13.49
N PRO A 444 -47.77 -29.38 14.05
CA PRO A 444 -48.60 -28.49 13.26
C PRO A 444 -48.43 -27.04 13.73
N ASP A 445 -47.52 -26.27 13.13
CA ASP A 445 -47.69 -24.81 13.00
C ASP A 445 -46.76 -24.22 11.92
N SER A 446 -47.15 -24.40 10.66
CA SER A 446 -46.65 -23.58 9.54
C SER A 446 -47.82 -22.88 8.85
N PHE A 447 -48.36 -21.86 9.52
CA PHE A 447 -49.30 -20.92 8.93
C PHE A 447 -48.55 -19.76 8.23
N GLN A 448 -48.59 -19.82 6.90
CA GLN A 448 -48.79 -18.73 5.95
C GLN A 448 -48.41 -17.30 6.36
N HIS A 449 -47.29 -16.80 5.81
CA HIS A 449 -47.24 -15.44 5.28
C HIS A 449 -46.61 -15.45 3.88
N ARG A 450 -47.49 -15.53 2.87
CA ARG A 450 -47.18 -15.30 1.46
C ARG A 450 -47.36 -13.80 1.21
N SER A 451 -46.31 -13.02 1.43
CA SER A 451 -46.28 -11.62 1.00
C SER A 451 -45.87 -11.55 -0.48
N LEU A 452 -46.84 -11.20 -1.31
CA LEU A 452 -46.64 -10.69 -2.66
C LEU A 452 -45.87 -9.37 -2.57
N GLY A 453 -44.61 -9.42 -2.99
CA GLY A 453 -43.70 -8.27 -3.06
C GLY A 453 -42.64 -8.52 -4.12
N GLU A 454 -43.06 -8.83 -5.35
CA GLU A 454 -42.22 -8.75 -6.55
C GLU A 454 -41.80 -7.29 -6.75
N THR A 455 -40.74 -6.91 -6.05
CA THR A 455 -39.96 -5.73 -6.35
C THR A 455 -39.00 -6.10 -7.47
N LEU A 456 -39.25 -5.51 -8.64
CA LEU A 456 -38.34 -5.45 -9.78
C LEU A 456 -36.95 -5.03 -9.30
N SER A 457 -36.07 -6.00 -9.06
CA SER A 457 -34.65 -5.74 -8.87
C SER A 457 -34.09 -5.32 -10.22
N PRO A 458 -33.50 -4.11 -10.34
CA PRO A 458 -32.88 -3.70 -11.58
C PRO A 458 -31.72 -4.66 -11.86
N ALA A 459 -31.74 -5.27 -13.04
CA ALA A 459 -30.60 -6.00 -13.58
C ALA A 459 -29.41 -5.04 -13.68
N SER A 460 -28.64 -4.93 -12.60
CA SER A 460 -27.43 -4.12 -12.54
C SER A 460 -26.34 -4.82 -13.32
N THR A 461 -26.17 -4.40 -14.57
CA THR A 461 -24.87 -4.17 -15.23
C THR A 461 -23.69 -4.97 -14.68
N ASN A 462 -23.67 -6.28 -14.94
CA ASN A 462 -22.52 -7.15 -14.66
C ASN A 462 -21.51 -7.17 -15.84
N SER A 463 -21.54 -6.14 -16.69
CA SER A 463 -20.62 -6.01 -17.84
C SER A 463 -19.20 -5.67 -17.43
N ASP A 464 -18.99 -5.10 -16.24
CA ASP A 464 -17.67 -4.68 -15.77
C ASP A 464 -16.82 -5.82 -15.21
N THR A 465 -17.42 -6.96 -14.83
CA THR A 465 -16.68 -8.12 -14.32
C THR A 465 -16.17 -9.03 -15.44
N TRP A 466 -16.91 -9.14 -16.54
CA TRP A 466 -16.56 -10.04 -17.64
C TRP A 466 -15.23 -9.70 -18.33
N TRP A 467 -14.95 -8.42 -18.62
CA TRP A 467 -13.69 -8.04 -19.27
C TRP A 467 -12.50 -8.18 -18.33
N ARG A 468 -12.70 -7.95 -17.02
CA ARG A 468 -11.66 -8.14 -15.99
C ARG A 468 -11.21 -9.60 -15.92
N ASP A 469 -12.16 -10.53 -15.87
CA ASP A 469 -11.86 -11.97 -15.83
C ASP A 469 -11.15 -12.45 -17.11
N GLN A 470 -11.54 -11.93 -18.29
CA GLN A 470 -10.85 -12.26 -19.55
C GLN A 470 -9.41 -11.76 -19.58
N VAL A 471 -9.17 -10.53 -19.12
CA VAL A 471 -7.81 -9.96 -19.05
C VAL A 471 -6.95 -10.72 -18.04
N ILE A 472 -7.49 -11.06 -16.87
CA ILE A 472 -6.77 -11.83 -15.85
C ILE A 472 -6.39 -13.21 -16.39
N ARG A 473 -7.32 -13.94 -17.02
CA ARG A 473 -7.03 -15.26 -17.61
C ARG A 473 -6.00 -15.20 -18.73
N LEU A 474 -6.04 -14.16 -19.57
CA LEU A 474 -5.04 -13.95 -20.61
C LEU A 474 -3.65 -13.74 -19.99
N ILE A 475 -3.57 -12.85 -18.99
CA ILE A 475 -2.33 -12.56 -18.26
C ILE A 475 -1.81 -13.80 -17.55
N GLU A 476 -2.66 -14.56 -16.85
CA GLU A 476 -2.29 -15.80 -16.18
C GLU A 476 -1.77 -16.84 -17.18
N SER A 477 -2.45 -17.06 -18.31
CA SER A 477 -2.00 -18.01 -19.34
C SER A 477 -0.63 -17.60 -19.93
N PHE A 478 -0.42 -16.30 -20.12
CA PHE A 478 0.82 -15.75 -20.63
C PHE A 478 1.96 -15.87 -19.60
N LEU A 479 1.69 -15.53 -18.33
CA LEU A 479 2.65 -15.66 -17.23
C LEU A 479 3.02 -17.13 -16.97
N LEU A 480 2.05 -18.04 -17.03
CA LEU A 480 2.27 -19.48 -16.88
C LEU A 480 3.13 -20.04 -18.03
N GLY A 481 2.93 -19.56 -19.27
CA GLY A 481 3.80 -19.88 -20.41
C GLY A 481 5.23 -19.37 -20.26
N MET A 482 5.44 -18.33 -19.44
CA MET A 482 6.74 -17.70 -19.18
C MET A 482 7.45 -18.24 -17.91
N LYS A 483 7.01 -19.34 -17.30
CA LYS A 483 7.61 -19.87 -16.05
C LYS A 483 9.13 -20.14 -16.13
N ASN A 484 9.68 -20.36 -17.32
CA ASN A 484 11.11 -20.58 -17.56
C ASN A 484 11.85 -19.30 -18.02
N VAL A 485 11.15 -18.19 -18.13
CA VAL A 485 11.68 -16.93 -18.64
C VAL A 485 11.91 -16.01 -17.46
N ASP A 486 13.12 -15.46 -17.36
CA ASP A 486 13.45 -14.45 -16.34
C ASP A 486 12.72 -13.14 -16.68
N VAL A 487 11.46 -13.04 -16.25
CA VAL A 487 10.57 -11.90 -16.49
C VAL A 487 11.21 -10.57 -16.02
N PRO A 488 11.87 -10.51 -14.84
CA PRO A 488 12.66 -9.34 -14.45
C PRO A 488 13.71 -8.92 -15.48
N LEU A 489 14.45 -9.88 -16.05
CA LEU A 489 15.45 -9.61 -17.07
C LEU A 489 14.82 -9.08 -18.36
N ILE A 490 13.72 -9.70 -18.84
CA ILE A 490 12.99 -9.20 -20.02
C ILE A 490 12.51 -7.77 -19.79
N LEU A 491 11.92 -7.49 -18.62
CA LEU A 491 11.42 -6.16 -18.30
C LEU A 491 12.56 -5.13 -18.28
N ALA A 492 13.71 -5.49 -17.71
CA ALA A 492 14.90 -4.64 -17.69
C ALA A 492 15.43 -4.36 -19.10
N VAL A 493 15.52 -5.39 -19.95
CA VAL A 493 15.91 -5.31 -21.37
C VAL A 493 14.98 -4.39 -22.16
N VAL A 494 13.67 -4.61 -22.04
CA VAL A 494 12.64 -3.82 -22.74
C VAL A 494 12.70 -2.36 -22.30
N SER A 495 12.82 -2.13 -21.00
CA SER A 495 12.94 -0.80 -20.42
C SER A 495 14.22 -0.10 -20.88
N ALA A 496 15.34 -0.82 -20.93
CA ALA A 496 16.61 -0.29 -21.42
C ALA A 496 16.52 0.15 -22.89
N GLY A 497 15.90 -0.65 -23.76
CA GLY A 497 15.64 -0.28 -25.15
C GLY A 497 14.73 0.93 -25.32
N ALA A 498 13.66 1.00 -24.53
CA ALA A 498 12.79 2.16 -24.47
C ALA A 498 13.55 3.44 -24.06
N VAL A 499 14.35 3.35 -23.00
CA VAL A 499 15.12 4.48 -22.47
C VAL A 499 16.20 4.92 -23.47
N GLY A 500 16.90 3.98 -24.11
CA GLY A 500 17.86 4.30 -25.17
C GLY A 500 17.23 5.08 -26.32
N SER A 501 16.05 4.62 -26.77
CA SER A 501 15.29 5.31 -27.82
C SER A 501 14.74 6.67 -27.37
N PHE A 502 14.26 6.77 -26.13
CA PHE A 502 13.83 8.02 -25.51
C PHE A 502 14.94 9.07 -25.51
N VAL A 503 16.16 8.71 -25.06
CA VAL A 503 17.32 9.61 -25.06
C VAL A 503 17.68 10.04 -26.49
N SER A 504 17.59 9.11 -27.45
CA SER A 504 17.81 9.39 -28.87
C SER A 504 16.80 10.41 -29.44
N VAL A 505 15.54 10.38 -29.01
CA VAL A 505 14.55 11.40 -29.39
C VAL A 505 14.89 12.77 -28.80
N ILE A 506 15.28 12.83 -27.52
CA ILE A 506 15.62 14.10 -26.85
C ILE A 506 16.81 14.77 -27.52
N VAL A 507 17.89 14.01 -27.78
CA VAL A 507 19.11 14.55 -28.42
C VAL A 507 18.81 15.14 -29.81
N ARG A 508 17.74 14.68 -30.48
CA ARG A 508 17.34 15.15 -31.82
C ARG A 508 16.09 16.01 -31.83
N ALA A 509 15.62 16.45 -30.68
CA ALA A 509 14.40 17.25 -30.61
C ALA A 509 14.49 18.46 -31.54
N ASN A 510 15.63 19.14 -31.56
CA ASN A 510 15.85 20.31 -32.41
C ASN A 510 15.78 19.96 -33.91
N ASP A 511 16.46 18.88 -34.35
CA ASP A 511 16.44 18.43 -35.75
C ASP A 511 15.00 18.18 -36.23
N PHE A 512 14.15 17.53 -35.41
CA PHE A 512 12.76 17.26 -35.77
C PHE A 512 11.92 18.53 -35.88
N ILE A 513 12.24 19.53 -35.07
CA ILE A 513 11.49 20.78 -35.01
C ILE A 513 11.85 21.68 -36.19
N GLU A 514 13.12 21.68 -36.62
CA GLU A 514 13.58 22.45 -37.78
C GLU A 514 13.05 21.88 -39.10
N HIS A 515 12.89 20.55 -39.22
CA HIS A 515 12.51 19.91 -40.48
C HIS A 515 10.99 19.65 -40.63
N GLN A 516 10.19 19.72 -39.56
CA GLN A 516 8.74 19.54 -39.66
C GLN A 516 8.01 20.85 -39.90
N GLU A 517 7.81 21.19 -41.17
CA GLU A 517 7.15 22.47 -41.50
C GLU A 517 5.63 22.49 -41.31
N GLN A 518 4.86 21.37 -41.30
CA GLN A 518 3.39 21.52 -41.44
C GLN A 518 2.47 20.58 -40.63
N ASN A 519 2.88 19.40 -40.16
CA ASN A 519 1.95 18.45 -39.55
C ASN A 519 2.06 18.36 -38.02
N HIS A 520 1.10 18.95 -37.33
CA HIS A 520 1.08 19.06 -35.87
C HIS A 520 1.05 17.73 -35.12
N LEU A 521 0.46 16.68 -35.68
CA LEU A 521 0.37 15.37 -35.06
C LEU A 521 1.67 14.55 -35.20
N ASP A 522 2.51 14.87 -36.17
CA ASP A 522 3.65 14.04 -36.52
C ASP A 522 4.72 14.10 -35.41
N LEU A 523 5.08 15.28 -34.89
CA LEU A 523 5.98 15.40 -33.71
C LEU A 523 5.49 14.64 -32.47
N PHE A 524 4.18 14.64 -32.21
CA PHE A 524 3.62 13.90 -31.06
C PHE A 524 3.79 12.39 -31.25
N LEU A 525 3.40 11.88 -32.43
CA LEU A 525 3.51 10.46 -32.77
C LEU A 525 4.98 10.02 -32.79
N VAL A 526 5.88 10.86 -33.28
CA VAL A 526 7.34 10.64 -33.24
C VAL A 526 7.83 10.50 -31.80
N GLY A 527 7.43 11.39 -30.90
CA GLY A 527 7.80 11.31 -29.47
C GLY A 527 7.25 10.07 -28.77
N PHE A 528 6.05 9.62 -29.14
CA PHE A 528 5.38 8.48 -28.53
C PHE A 528 5.85 7.12 -29.08
N PHE A 529 5.87 6.95 -30.40
CA PHE A 529 6.10 5.65 -31.04
C PHE A 529 7.57 5.26 -31.15
N ARG A 530 8.51 6.21 -31.18
CA ARG A 530 9.93 5.88 -31.29
C ARG A 530 10.42 5.03 -30.11
N PRO A 531 10.14 5.38 -28.84
CA PRO A 531 10.46 4.51 -27.72
C PRO A 531 9.85 3.10 -27.80
N VAL A 532 8.63 2.96 -28.35
CA VAL A 532 7.99 1.66 -28.60
C VAL A 532 8.78 0.84 -29.62
N VAL A 533 9.27 1.47 -30.67
CA VAL A 533 10.19 0.82 -31.63
C VAL A 533 11.48 0.38 -30.94
N GLY A 534 12.02 1.20 -30.02
CA GLY A 534 13.16 0.83 -29.17
C GLY A 534 12.92 -0.43 -28.34
N MET A 535 11.72 -0.59 -27.76
CA MET A 535 11.34 -1.82 -27.05
C MET A 535 11.32 -3.04 -27.97
N ALA A 536 10.71 -2.91 -29.16
CA ALA A 536 10.62 -4.02 -30.10
C ALA A 536 12.01 -4.51 -30.53
N PHE A 537 12.94 -3.58 -30.79
CA PHE A 537 14.33 -3.91 -31.07
C PHE A 537 15.04 -4.57 -29.89
N ALA A 538 14.77 -4.14 -28.66
CA ALA A 538 15.32 -4.78 -27.46
C ALA A 538 14.89 -6.23 -27.32
N ILE A 539 13.60 -6.52 -27.53
CA ILE A 539 13.06 -7.90 -27.49
C ILE A 539 13.71 -8.75 -28.58
N PHE A 540 13.77 -8.23 -29.80
CA PHE A 540 14.41 -8.91 -30.92
C PHE A 540 15.88 -9.24 -30.61
N LEU A 541 16.62 -8.27 -30.09
CA LEU A 541 18.04 -8.43 -29.79
C LEU A 541 18.28 -9.43 -28.67
N MET A 542 17.43 -9.43 -27.64
CA MET A 542 17.47 -10.45 -26.59
C MET A 542 17.18 -11.84 -27.15
N ALA A 543 16.19 -11.98 -28.04
CA ALA A 543 15.92 -13.26 -28.69
C ALA A 543 17.11 -13.74 -29.53
N VAL A 544 17.78 -12.84 -30.26
CA VAL A 544 19.00 -13.17 -31.02
C VAL A 544 20.14 -13.58 -30.07
N LEU A 545 20.32 -12.90 -28.94
CA LEU A 545 21.33 -13.25 -27.95
C LEU A 545 21.07 -14.63 -27.31
N GLU A 546 19.83 -14.90 -26.89
CA GLU A 546 19.44 -16.19 -26.30
C GLU A 546 19.39 -17.33 -27.31
N SER A 547 19.20 -17.04 -28.60
CA SER A 547 19.20 -18.07 -29.66
C SER A 547 20.58 -18.72 -29.88
N GLY A 548 21.64 -18.16 -29.29
CA GLY A 548 23.00 -18.65 -29.46
C GLY A 548 23.59 -18.40 -30.86
N VAL A 549 22.88 -17.65 -31.73
CA VAL A 549 23.37 -17.26 -33.07
C VAL A 549 24.71 -16.52 -32.96
N ILE A 550 24.96 -15.81 -31.86
CA ILE A 550 26.18 -15.03 -31.61
C ILE A 550 27.20 -15.78 -30.73
N SER A 551 26.90 -17.01 -30.27
CA SER A 551 27.79 -17.76 -29.36
C SER A 551 29.18 -18.05 -29.95
N GLY A 552 29.33 -18.01 -31.28
CA GLY A 552 30.64 -18.13 -31.95
C GLY A 552 31.50 -16.85 -31.92
N ILE A 553 30.92 -15.69 -31.62
CA ILE A 553 31.62 -14.39 -31.59
C ILE A 553 31.79 -13.90 -30.15
N ILE A 554 30.79 -14.13 -29.30
CA ILE A 554 30.77 -13.70 -27.90
C ILE A 554 30.36 -14.91 -27.05
N SER A 555 31.30 -15.52 -26.35
CA SER A 555 31.00 -16.60 -25.41
C SER A 555 30.40 -16.03 -24.13
N VAL A 556 29.06 -16.01 -24.05
CA VAL A 556 28.31 -15.51 -22.88
C VAL A 556 28.29 -16.51 -21.72
N ASP A 557 28.58 -17.79 -21.98
CA ASP A 557 28.47 -18.88 -20.99
C ASP A 557 29.54 -18.84 -19.88
N ALA A 558 30.62 -18.10 -20.06
CA ALA A 558 31.70 -17.99 -19.06
C ALA A 558 31.55 -16.77 -18.11
N VAL A 559 30.50 -15.97 -18.29
CA VAL A 559 30.32 -14.70 -17.61
C VAL A 559 29.49 -14.93 -16.34
N GLU A 560 30.00 -14.49 -15.18
CA GLU A 560 29.27 -14.48 -13.90
C GLU A 560 27.84 -13.93 -14.10
N ARG A 561 26.86 -14.56 -13.45
CA ARG A 561 25.42 -14.25 -13.63
C ARG A 561 25.12 -12.75 -13.57
N ASP A 562 25.80 -12.02 -12.69
CA ASP A 562 25.64 -10.57 -12.50
C ASP A 562 26.13 -9.76 -13.71
N ARG A 563 27.25 -10.16 -14.32
CA ARG A 563 27.80 -9.49 -15.52
C ARG A 563 26.94 -9.75 -16.75
N LYS A 564 26.27 -10.91 -16.82
CA LYS A 564 25.29 -11.22 -17.88
C LYS A 564 24.17 -10.18 -17.87
N ILE A 565 23.63 -9.82 -16.70
CA ILE A 565 22.54 -8.83 -16.60
C ILE A 565 22.94 -7.46 -17.19
N TYR A 566 24.13 -6.94 -16.83
CA TYR A 566 24.59 -5.65 -17.37
C TYR A 566 24.78 -5.66 -18.89
N PHE A 567 25.28 -6.76 -19.44
CA PHE A 567 25.42 -6.93 -20.88
C PHE A 567 24.04 -6.90 -21.57
N TYR A 568 23.07 -7.63 -21.02
CA TYR A 568 21.69 -7.66 -21.53
C TYR A 568 20.97 -6.33 -21.36
N ILE A 569 21.39 -5.43 -20.47
CA ILE A 569 20.82 -4.08 -20.37
C ILE A 569 21.51 -3.12 -21.34
N ALA A 570 22.84 -3.14 -21.39
CA ALA A 570 23.64 -2.21 -22.18
C ALA A 570 23.40 -2.36 -23.68
N VAL A 571 23.34 -3.60 -24.18
CA VAL A 571 23.21 -3.88 -25.62
C VAL A 571 21.85 -3.39 -26.17
N PRO A 572 20.70 -3.70 -25.56
CA PRO A 572 19.40 -3.12 -25.93
C PRO A 572 19.30 -1.61 -25.75
N PHE A 573 19.91 -1.04 -24.71
CA PHE A 573 19.97 0.43 -24.57
C PHE A 573 20.67 1.07 -25.77
N VAL A 574 21.85 0.57 -26.13
CA VAL A 574 22.58 1.05 -27.30
C VAL A 574 21.75 0.83 -28.55
N ALA A 575 21.11 -0.34 -28.72
CA ALA A 575 20.26 -0.63 -29.87
C ALA A 575 19.08 0.36 -30.00
N GLY A 576 18.37 0.63 -28.90
CA GLY A 576 17.29 1.63 -28.86
C GLY A 576 17.79 3.05 -29.18
N PHE A 577 18.98 3.40 -28.68
CA PHE A 577 19.63 4.67 -29.01
C PHE A 577 20.09 4.75 -30.48
N SER A 578 20.50 3.60 -31.02
CA SER A 578 21.22 3.43 -32.28
C SER A 578 20.40 3.64 -33.55
N GLU A 579 19.13 4.02 -33.52
CA GLU A 579 18.34 4.22 -34.77
C GLU A 579 19.08 5.09 -35.81
N ARG A 580 19.87 6.09 -35.38
CA ARG A 580 20.77 6.86 -36.26
C ARG A 580 22.18 6.31 -36.32
N LEU A 581 22.69 5.64 -35.29
CA LEU A 581 23.99 4.95 -35.41
C LEU A 581 23.91 3.88 -36.51
N ILE A 582 22.81 3.14 -36.62
CA ILE A 582 22.54 2.20 -37.71
C ILE A 582 22.41 2.94 -39.03
N LYS A 583 21.63 4.03 -39.11
CA LYS A 583 21.53 4.82 -40.37
C LYS A 583 22.86 5.46 -40.77
N ASP A 584 23.66 5.92 -39.83
CA ASP A 584 24.95 6.56 -40.06
C ASP A 584 26.02 5.51 -40.43
N ILE A 585 26.02 4.34 -39.77
CA ILE A 585 26.88 3.21 -40.14
C ILE A 585 26.47 2.67 -41.50
N MET A 586 25.18 2.47 -41.76
CA MET A 586 24.66 1.97 -43.03
C MET A 586 24.93 2.97 -44.16
N GLY A 587 24.71 4.27 -43.95
CA GLY A 587 25.05 5.31 -44.92
C GLY A 587 26.56 5.43 -45.16
N LYS A 588 27.40 5.32 -44.13
CA LYS A 588 28.87 5.26 -44.33
C LYS A 588 29.31 3.98 -45.05
N THR A 589 28.68 2.84 -44.77
CA THR A 589 28.96 1.57 -45.43
C THR A 589 28.51 1.61 -46.88
N GLU A 590 27.33 2.15 -47.17
CA GLU A 590 26.82 2.36 -48.53
C GLU A 590 27.72 3.30 -49.32
N ASN A 591 28.22 4.37 -48.70
CA ASN A 591 29.20 5.27 -49.33
C ASN A 591 30.57 4.61 -49.53
N LEU A 592 31.01 3.73 -48.62
CA LEU A 592 32.25 2.96 -48.77
C LEU A 592 32.14 1.88 -49.86
N VAL A 593 31.00 1.21 -49.95
CA VAL A 593 30.73 0.17 -50.96
C VAL A 593 30.49 0.80 -52.34
N SER A 594 29.74 1.90 -52.41
CA SER A 594 29.44 2.59 -53.67
C SER A 594 30.59 3.47 -54.15
N GLY A 595 31.37 4.05 -53.24
CA GLY A 595 32.51 4.91 -53.54
C GLY A 595 33.72 4.18 -54.15
N ASN A 596 33.77 2.85 -54.03
CA ASN A 596 34.85 2.04 -54.62
C ASN A 596 34.52 1.50 -56.04
N ILE A 597 33.33 1.78 -56.57
CA ILE A 597 32.90 1.27 -57.90
C ILE A 597 33.08 2.33 -59.01
N TYR A 598 33.26 3.61 -58.67
CA TYR A 598 33.36 4.70 -59.66
C TYR A 598 34.76 5.31 -59.83
N SER A 599 35.81 4.78 -59.19
CA SER A 599 37.16 5.36 -59.27
C SER A 599 38.17 4.61 -60.16
N ASN A 600 37.72 3.69 -61.02
CA ASN A 600 38.62 2.87 -61.83
C ASN A 600 38.24 2.78 -63.32
N THR A 601 37.76 3.90 -63.87
CA THR A 601 37.69 4.15 -65.32
C THR A 601 38.29 5.52 -65.60
N ASP A 602 39.62 5.60 -65.59
CA ASP A 602 40.41 6.61 -66.32
C ASP A 602 41.73 5.98 -66.77
#